data_AF-A0AB33BS33-F1
#
_entry.id   AF-A0AB33BS33-F1
#
_cell.length_a   1.000
_cell.length_b   1.000
_cell.length_c   1.000
_cell.angle_alpha   90.00
_cell.angle_beta   90.00
_cell.angle_gamma   90.00
#
_symmetry.space_group_name_H-M   'P 1'
#
loop_
_entity.id
_entity.type
_entity.pdbx_description
1 polymer ?
#
loop_
_entity_poly.entity_id
_entity_poly.type
_entity_poly.pdbx_seq_one_letter_code
_entity_poly.pdbx_strand_id
1 'polypeptide(L)' 'MLGEMSFNDVTDKYIQDKELRRQGGYLGVQRRQDLKPEISAAVFATKPPQLLKAIVKAKGISLIFV' A
#
# COMPACT_ATOMS: atom_id res chain seq x y z
N MET A 1 -8.30 -19.81 15.43
CA MET A 1 -6.92 -19.49 15.05
C MET A 1 -7.01 -18.30 14.11
N LEU A 2 -6.67 -17.09 14.57
CA LEU A 2 -6.68 -15.90 13.70
C LEU A 2 -5.57 -16.14 12.66
N GLY A 3 -5.96 -16.58 11.47
CA GLY A 3 -5.02 -16.90 10.40
C GLY A 3 -4.23 -15.65 10.04
N GLU A 4 -2.90 -15.77 10.03
CA GLU A 4 -2.03 -14.74 9.50
C GLU A 4 -2.43 -14.47 8.05
N MET A 5 -2.65 -13.21 7.71
CA MET A 5 -3.06 -12.78 6.38
C MET A 5 -1.82 -12.24 5.66
N SER A 6 -1.49 -12.80 4.50
CA SER A 6 -0.39 -12.29 3.68
C SER A 6 -0.76 -10.92 3.09
N PHE A 7 0.24 -10.17 2.61
CA PHE A 7 -0.04 -8.91 1.92
C PHE A 7 -0.92 -9.11 0.67
N ASN A 8 -0.78 -10.25 -0.02
CA ASN A 8 -1.62 -10.59 -1.16
C ASN A 8 -3.08 -10.87 -0.75
N ASP A 9 -3.31 -11.57 0.36
CA ASP A 9 -4.67 -11.80 0.87
C ASP A 9 -5.36 -10.48 1.23
N VAL A 10 -4.59 -9.51 1.76
CA VAL A 10 -5.09 -8.16 2.05
C VAL A 10 -5.46 -7.43 0.75
N THR A 11 -4.60 -7.48 -0.28
CA THR A 11 -4.86 -6.76 -1.54
C THR A 11 -6.09 -7.32 -2.26
N ASP A 12 -6.24 -8.64 -2.29
CA ASP A 12 -7.42 -9.32 -2.84
C ASP A 12 -8.71 -8.97 -2.09
N LYS A 13 -8.63 -8.86 -0.77
CA LYS A 13 -9.81 -8.61 0.07
C LYS A 13 -10.28 -7.16 0.07
N TYR A 14 -9.36 -6.20 0.09
CA TYR A 14 -9.70 -4.81 0.40
C TYR A 14 -9.57 -3.84 -0.79
N ILE A 15 -8.83 -4.16 -1.84
CA ILE A 15 -8.75 -3.30 -3.02
C ILE A 15 -10.06 -3.39 -3.80
N GLN A 16 -10.76 -2.26 -3.89
CA GLN A 16 -12.04 -2.15 -4.60
C GLN A 16 -11.88 -1.99 -6.11
N ASP A 17 -10.80 -1.32 -6.53
CA ASP A 17 -10.45 -1.21 -7.95
C ASP A 17 -10.05 -2.59 -8.48
N LYS A 18 -10.84 -3.10 -9.42
CA LYS A 18 -10.68 -4.46 -9.95
C LYS A 18 -9.32 -4.65 -10.64
N GLU A 19 -8.85 -3.67 -11.40
CA GLU A 19 -7.61 -3.80 -12.16
C GLU A 19 -6.40 -3.69 -11.25
N LEU A 20 -6.44 -2.77 -10.28
CA LEU A 20 -5.38 -2.67 -9.27
C LEU A 20 -5.31 -3.92 -8.38
N ARG A 21 -6.46 -4.50 -8.03
CA ARG A 21 -6.51 -5.76 -7.26
C ARG A 21 -5.88 -6.91 -8.03
N ARG A 22 -6.17 -7.03 -9.34
CA ARG A 22 -5.55 -8.07 -10.19
C ARG A 22 -4.03 -7.97 -10.26
N GLN A 23 -3.48 -6.78 -10.02
CA GLN A 23 -2.05 -6.53 -9.94
C GLN A 23 -1.50 -6.67 -8.51
N GLY A 24 -2.30 -7.15 -7.55
CA GLY A 24 -1.92 -7.26 -6.14
C GLY A 24 -1.63 -5.90 -5.49
N GLY A 25 -2.20 -4.81 -6.00
CA GLY A 25 -1.91 -3.46 -5.53
C GLY A 25 -0.59 -2.87 -6.06
N TYR A 26 0.07 -3.53 -7.02
CA TYR A 26 1.31 -3.03 -7.60
C TYR A 26 1.08 -1.76 -8.40
N LEU A 27 1.79 -0.69 -8.05
CA LEU A 27 1.70 0.61 -8.72
C LEU A 27 2.88 0.88 -9.67
N GLY A 28 3.83 -0.04 -9.83
CA GLY A 28 5.02 0.21 -10.64
C GLY A 28 5.96 1.27 -10.03
N VAL A 29 6.80 1.86 -10.89
CA VAL A 29 7.70 2.95 -10.49
C VAL A 29 6.88 4.23 -10.32
N GLN A 30 6.90 4.77 -9.11
CA GLN A 30 6.17 6.00 -8.75
C GLN A 30 7.14 7.15 -8.51
N ARG A 31 6.80 8.35 -9.02
CA ARG A 31 7.57 9.57 -8.71
C ARG A 31 6.97 10.25 -7.49
N ARG A 32 7.80 11.00 -6.77
CA ARG A 32 7.40 11.71 -5.53
C ARG A 32 6.15 12.59 -5.71
N GLN A 33 6.02 13.21 -6.87
CA GLN A 33 4.93 14.14 -7.23
C GLN A 33 3.62 13.44 -7.62
N ASP A 34 3.67 12.15 -7.98
CA ASP A 34 2.49 11.38 -8.39
C ASP A 34 1.76 10.77 -7.18
N LEU A 35 2.40 10.82 -6.00
CA LEU A 35 1.86 10.32 -4.73
C LEU A 35 1.29 11.45 -3.89
N LYS A 36 0.25 11.13 -3.11
CA LYS A 36 -0.26 12.05 -2.07
C LYS A 36 0.86 12.41 -1.09
N PRO A 37 0.94 13.67 -0.60
CA PRO A 37 2.04 14.12 0.26
C PRO A 37 2.34 13.20 1.45
N GLU A 38 1.29 12.70 2.12
CA GLU A 38 1.41 11.82 3.27
C GLU A 38 2.01 10.44 2.92
N ILE A 39 1.67 9.89 1.75
CA ILE A 39 2.22 8.63 1.26
C ILE A 39 3.65 8.84 0.76
N SER A 40 3.84 9.91 -0.01
CA SER A 40 5.12 10.29 -0.60
C SER A 40 6.20 10.46 0.48
N ALA A 41 5.90 11.20 1.54
CA ALA A 41 6.83 11.38 2.65
C ALA A 41 7.22 10.04 3.33
N ALA A 42 6.24 9.15 3.55
CA ALA A 42 6.50 7.86 4.18
C ALA A 42 7.33 6.92 3.29
N VAL A 43 6.94 6.78 2.01
CA VAL A 43 7.62 5.89 1.05
C VAL A 43 9.09 6.28 0.87
N PHE A 44 9.36 7.56 0.58
CA PHE A 44 10.72 8.02 0.28
C PHE A 44 11.62 8.18 1.53
N ALA A 45 11.07 8.07 2.73
CA ALA A 45 11.84 8.04 3.98
C ALA A 45 12.30 6.61 4.37
N THR A 46 11.88 5.58 3.64
CA THR A 46 12.15 4.17 3.99
C THR A 46 13.26 3.54 3.17
N LYS A 47 13.77 2.40 3.63
CA LYS A 47 14.78 1.60 2.93
C LYS A 47 14.09 0.31 2.42
N PRO A 48 13.83 0.20 1.11
CA PRO A 48 13.19 -0.99 0.54
C PRO A 48 14.07 -2.25 0.66
N PRO A 49 13.51 -3.48 0.72
CA PRO A 49 12.07 -3.77 0.74
C PRO A 49 11.48 -3.74 2.17
N GLN A 50 10.38 -3.01 2.39
CA GLN A 50 9.75 -2.89 3.71
C GLN A 50 8.23 -2.66 3.64
N LEU A 51 7.50 -3.35 4.52
CA LEU A 51 6.11 -3.01 4.83
C LEU A 51 6.06 -1.78 5.75
N LEU A 52 5.39 -0.72 5.31
CA LEU A 52 5.24 0.51 6.10
C LEU A 52 4.21 0.32 7.21
N LYS A 53 4.40 1.08 8.30
CA LYS A 53 3.33 1.25 9.30
C LYS A 53 2.09 1.82 8.60
N ALA A 54 0.92 1.36 9.02
CA ALA A 54 -0.34 1.80 8.46
C ALA A 54 -0.49 3.33 8.49
N ILE A 55 -0.79 3.93 7.34
CA ILE A 55 -0.97 5.38 7.22
C ILE A 55 -2.45 5.69 7.29
N VAL A 56 -2.87 6.34 8.39
CA VAL A 56 -4.26 6.77 8.60
C VAL A 56 -4.51 8.05 7.80
N LYS A 57 -5.58 8.06 7.02
CA LYS A 57 -6.04 9.22 6.23
C LYS A 57 -7.45 9.59 6.68
N ALA A 58 -7.91 10.78 6.29
CA ALA A 58 -9.29 11.23 6.54
C ALA A 58 -10.35 10.24 5.99
N LYS A 59 -10.01 9.47 4.95
CA LYS A 59 -10.86 8.42 4.39
C LYS A 59 -10.09 7.09 4.35
N GLY A 60 -10.00 6.44 5.51
CA GLY A 60 -9.49 5.07 5.64
C GLY A 60 -7.99 4.98 5.87
N ILE A 61 -7.45 3.78 5.66
CA ILE A 61 -6.08 3.40 6.00
C ILE A 61 -5.37 2.92 4.73
N SER A 62 -4.10 3.30 4.58
CA SER A 62 -3.21 2.77 3.54
C SER A 62 -2.19 1.82 4.14
N LEU A 63 -2.13 0.60 3.59
CA LEU A 63 -1.04 -0.37 3.79
C LEU A 63 -0.19 -0.35 2.53
N ILE A 64 1.12 -0.18 2.68
CA ILE A 64 2.05 0.02 1.57
C ILE A 64 3.28 -0.83 1.80
N PHE A 65 3.64 -1.61 0.79
CA PHE A 65 4.90 -2.33 0.71
C PHE A 65 5.77 -1.63 -0.33
N VAL A 66 6.96 -1.18 0.07
CA VAL A 66 7.94 -0.48 -0.77
C VAL A 66 9.10 -1.40 -1.05
#